data_AF-A0A3D0LFK6-F1
#
_entry.id   AF-A0A3D0LFK6-F1
#
_cell.length_a   1.000
_cell.length_b   1.000
_cell.length_c   1.000
_cell.angle_alpha   90.00
_cell.angle_beta   90.00
_cell.angle_gamma   90.00
#
_symmetry.space_group_name_H-M   'P 1'
#
loop_
_entity.id
_entity.type
_entity.pdbx_description
1 polymer ?
#
loop_
_entity_poly.entity_id
_entity_poly.type
_entity_poly.pdbx_seq_one_letter_code
_entity_poly.pdbx_strand_id
1 'polypeptide(L)'
;MEKRGEGLNKRNKGFSLVELIIVITIMVILAAVIGMAIIRYINKARKQVDVETAETIYKAAELAMASTDEEVQQAWEQNTGRTKYTVTANGETYEMEIIAWARGSFNYDNRNGEFKHGWDGLDSQWPWVLELKANLIQLGGKSFNTPYEVLPFKYRKTKDPYGRVTQYADSWMIFRRVADDKNKKGDDYAVEVWIGYKRNTADGYGTNTVLPFYRLYPDTDKRFYDD
;
A
#
# COMPACT_ATOMS: atom_id res chain seq x y z
N MET A 1 60.85 -61.17 -26.77
CA MET A 1 59.69 -60.94 -25.88
C MET A 1 59.38 -59.45 -25.93
N GLU A 2 58.40 -59.04 -26.71
CA GLU A 2 57.96 -57.64 -26.79
C GLU A 2 56.51 -57.58 -26.31
N LYS A 3 56.28 -56.94 -25.15
CA LYS A 3 54.95 -56.76 -24.58
C LYS A 3 54.26 -55.63 -25.32
N ARG A 4 53.13 -55.95 -25.99
CA ARG A 4 52.15 -54.99 -26.50
C ARG A 4 51.64 -54.11 -25.36
N GLY A 5 51.88 -52.81 -25.43
CA GLY A 5 51.12 -51.81 -24.69
C GLY A 5 49.84 -51.50 -25.46
N GLU A 6 48.70 -51.98 -24.96
CA GLU A 6 47.38 -51.64 -25.48
C GLU A 6 47.12 -50.14 -25.24
N GLY A 7 46.99 -49.38 -26.32
CA GLY A 7 46.54 -48.00 -26.27
C GLY A 7 45.09 -47.94 -25.79
N LEU A 8 44.87 -47.40 -24.60
CA LEU A 8 43.56 -47.01 -24.09
C LEU A 8 42.95 -45.94 -25.01
N ASN A 9 42.20 -46.36 -26.02
CA ASN A 9 41.36 -45.47 -26.83
C ASN A 9 40.21 -44.91 -25.97
N LYS A 10 40.49 -43.81 -25.25
CA LYS A 10 39.44 -42.98 -24.64
C LYS A 10 38.58 -42.39 -25.76
N ARG A 11 37.43 -43.02 -26.01
CA ARG A 11 36.37 -42.46 -26.87
C ARG A 11 35.77 -41.27 -26.15
N ASN A 12 36.21 -40.06 -26.50
CA ASN A 12 35.50 -38.83 -26.18
C ASN A 12 34.22 -38.80 -27.01
N LYS A 13 33.15 -39.44 -26.53
CA LYS A 13 31.80 -39.18 -27.03
C LYS A 13 31.40 -37.79 -26.54
N GLY A 14 31.75 -36.77 -27.32
CA GLY A 14 31.21 -35.43 -27.15
C GLY A 14 29.69 -35.44 -27.31
N PHE A 15 29.03 -34.53 -26.60
CA PHE A 15 27.58 -34.34 -26.69
C PHE A 15 27.15 -34.15 -28.15
N SER A 16 26.10 -34.83 -28.61
CA SER A 16 25.60 -34.65 -29.97
C SER A 16 24.99 -33.26 -30.14
N LEU A 17 25.16 -32.66 -31.31
CA LEU A 17 24.48 -31.41 -31.68
C LEU A 17 22.95 -31.53 -31.49
N VAL A 18 22.39 -32.69 -31.83
CA VAL A 18 20.95 -32.96 -31.69
C VAL A 18 20.54 -32.99 -30.22
N GLU A 19 21.34 -33.63 -29.36
CA GLU A 19 21.09 -33.67 -27.92
C GLU A 19 21.11 -32.27 -27.33
N LEU A 20 22.03 -31.40 -27.79
CA LEU A 20 22.10 -30.01 -27.35
C LEU A 20 20.86 -29.19 -27.78
N ILE A 21 20.39 -29.35 -29.01
CA ILE A 21 19.21 -28.63 -29.52
C ILE A 21 17.94 -29.01 -28.73
N ILE A 22 17.78 -30.28 -28.39
CA ILE A 22 16.63 -30.74 -27.59
C ILE A 22 16.66 -30.09 -26.20
N VAL A 23 17.83 -30.02 -25.57
CA VAL A 23 18.00 -29.40 -24.23
C VAL A 23 17.62 -27.93 -24.25
N ILE A 24 18.17 -27.13 -25.18
CA ILE A 24 17.84 -25.70 -25.25
C ILE A 24 16.36 -25.47 -25.54
N THR A 25 15.75 -26.33 -26.35
CA THR A 25 14.32 -26.23 -26.71
C THR A 25 13.45 -26.42 -25.46
N ILE A 26 13.73 -27.45 -24.66
CA ILE A 26 13.01 -27.70 -23.41
C ILE A 26 13.23 -26.53 -22.43
N MET A 27 14.47 -26.02 -22.31
CA MET A 27 14.77 -24.88 -21.44
C MET A 27 14.01 -23.61 -21.85
N VAL A 28 13.87 -23.33 -23.14
CA VAL A 28 13.09 -22.18 -23.65
C VAL A 28 11.61 -22.32 -23.30
N ILE A 29 11.02 -23.51 -23.49
CA ILE A 29 9.62 -23.77 -23.14
C ILE A 29 9.39 -23.57 -21.63
N LEU A 30 10.27 -24.14 -20.79
CA LEU A 30 10.19 -24.00 -19.34
C LEU A 30 10.35 -22.53 -18.91
N ALA A 31 11.32 -21.81 -19.46
CA ALA A 31 11.55 -20.41 -19.15
C ALA A 31 10.34 -19.52 -19.49
N ALA A 32 9.66 -19.79 -20.61
CA ALA A 32 8.47 -19.06 -21.02
C ALA A 32 7.30 -19.23 -20.02
N VAL A 33 7.03 -20.45 -19.57
CA VAL A 33 5.97 -20.73 -18.59
C VAL A 33 6.27 -20.09 -17.23
N ILE A 34 7.53 -20.21 -16.77
CA ILE A 34 7.99 -19.63 -15.51
C ILE A 34 7.87 -18.10 -15.54
N GLY A 35 8.21 -17.45 -16.66
CA GLY A 35 8.12 -16.00 -16.82
C GLY A 35 6.72 -15.45 -16.53
N MET A 36 5.67 -16.09 -17.05
CA MET A 36 4.28 -15.67 -16.79
C MET A 36 3.86 -15.85 -15.32
N ALA A 37 4.30 -16.93 -14.68
CA ALA A 37 4.00 -17.19 -13.27
C ALA A 37 4.65 -16.15 -12.35
N ILE A 38 5.92 -15.83 -12.59
CA ILE A 38 6.70 -14.88 -11.77
C ILE A 38 6.02 -13.50 -11.71
N ILE A 39 5.51 -12.99 -12.84
CA ILE A 39 4.87 -11.66 -12.89
C ILE A 39 3.67 -11.59 -11.94
N ARG A 40 2.83 -12.64 -11.89
CA ARG A 40 1.67 -12.70 -10.98
C ARG A 40 2.12 -12.71 -9.52
N TYR A 41 3.15 -13.49 -9.18
CA TYR A 41 3.68 -13.54 -7.82
C TYR A 41 4.33 -12.22 -7.39
N ILE A 42 5.00 -11.50 -8.29
CA ILE A 42 5.54 -10.16 -8.01
C ILE A 42 4.41 -9.19 -7.63
N ASN A 43 3.32 -9.16 -8.39
CA ASN A 43 2.19 -8.28 -8.06
C ASN A 43 1.53 -8.68 -6.76
N LYS A 44 1.39 -9.99 -6.48
CA LYS A 44 0.89 -10.48 -5.19
C LYS A 44 1.80 -10.05 -4.03
N ALA A 45 3.12 -10.17 -4.18
CA ALA A 45 4.08 -9.75 -3.17
C ALA A 45 4.01 -8.24 -2.91
N ARG A 46 3.91 -7.43 -3.98
CA ARG A 46 3.71 -5.97 -3.86
C ARG A 46 2.42 -5.63 -3.12
N LYS A 47 1.30 -6.28 -3.44
CA LYS A 47 0.03 -6.11 -2.73
C LYS A 47 0.17 -6.46 -1.24
N GLN A 48 0.85 -7.56 -0.93
CA GLN A 48 1.09 -7.99 0.45
C GLN A 48 1.87 -6.96 1.25
N VAL A 49 2.93 -6.39 0.67
CA VAL A 49 3.72 -5.34 1.34
C VAL A 49 2.87 -4.11 1.64
N ASP A 50 1.99 -3.71 0.71
CA ASP A 50 1.09 -2.56 0.95
C ASP A 50 0.09 -2.85 2.07
N VAL A 51 -0.44 -4.08 2.16
CA VAL A 51 -1.34 -4.49 3.26
C VAL A 51 -0.61 -4.53 4.59
N GLU A 52 0.60 -5.09 4.65
CA GLU A 52 1.44 -5.12 5.87
C GLU A 52 1.82 -3.71 6.34
N THR A 53 2.09 -2.82 5.38
CA THR A 53 2.35 -1.40 5.64
C THR A 53 1.10 -0.72 6.23
N ALA A 54 -0.06 -0.94 5.63
CA ALA A 54 -1.35 -0.46 6.15
C ALA A 54 -1.66 -1.02 7.55
N GLU A 55 -1.37 -2.30 7.81
CA GLU A 55 -1.53 -2.92 9.13
C GLU A 55 -0.65 -2.23 10.18
N THR A 56 0.60 -1.90 9.83
CA THR A 56 1.49 -1.16 10.72
C THR A 56 0.94 0.23 11.05
N ILE A 57 0.43 0.94 10.03
CA ILE A 57 -0.22 2.24 10.22
C ILE A 57 -1.46 2.11 11.11
N TYR A 58 -2.29 1.11 10.86
CA TYR A 58 -3.49 0.84 11.63
C TYR A 58 -3.16 0.55 13.10
N LYS A 59 -2.17 -0.30 13.37
CA LYS A 59 -1.72 -0.60 14.73
C LYS A 59 -1.22 0.66 15.46
N ALA A 60 -0.46 1.52 14.78
CA ALA A 60 -0.03 2.79 15.36
C ALA A 60 -1.23 3.70 15.70
N ALA A 61 -2.25 3.69 14.85
CA ALA A 61 -3.47 4.46 15.06
C ALA A 61 -4.32 3.88 16.21
N GLU A 62 -4.45 2.56 16.31
CA GLU A 62 -5.11 1.90 17.46
C GLU A 62 -4.40 2.19 18.78
N LEU A 63 -3.07 2.18 18.79
CA LEU A 63 -2.31 2.58 19.98
C LEU A 63 -2.59 4.03 20.37
N ALA A 64 -2.70 4.93 19.38
CA ALA A 64 -3.07 6.33 19.65
C ALA A 64 -4.49 6.47 20.19
N MET A 65 -5.45 5.68 19.68
CA MET A 65 -6.81 5.61 20.24
C MET A 65 -6.84 5.06 21.68
N ALA A 66 -5.94 4.14 21.99
CA ALA A 66 -5.79 3.56 23.32
C ALA A 66 -4.98 4.44 24.30
N SER A 67 -4.57 5.64 23.88
CA SER A 67 -3.85 6.58 24.73
C SER A 67 -4.66 6.91 25.99
N THR A 68 -3.97 7.09 27.12
CA THR A 68 -4.59 7.57 28.37
C THR A 68 -4.62 9.10 28.45
N ASP A 69 -4.07 9.79 27.46
CA ASP A 69 -4.08 11.25 27.38
C ASP A 69 -5.45 11.74 26.90
N GLU A 70 -6.11 12.57 27.71
CA GLU A 70 -7.44 13.11 27.43
C GLU A 70 -7.46 13.98 26.18
N GLU A 71 -6.39 14.73 25.88
CA GLU A 71 -6.32 15.58 24.68
C GLU A 71 -6.26 14.74 23.41
N VAL A 72 -5.54 13.61 23.46
CA VAL A 72 -5.44 12.65 22.35
C VAL A 72 -6.79 11.97 22.09
N GLN A 73 -7.48 11.53 23.15
CA GLN A 73 -8.80 10.92 23.03
C GLN A 73 -9.84 11.91 22.49
N GLN A 74 -9.88 13.13 23.03
CA GLN A 74 -10.80 14.17 22.56
C GLN A 74 -10.53 14.55 21.10
N ALA A 75 -9.26 14.67 20.70
CA ALA A 75 -8.90 14.87 19.30
C ALA A 75 -9.48 13.74 18.43
N TRP A 76 -9.34 12.47 18.85
CA TRP A 76 -9.91 11.34 18.12
C TRP A 76 -11.43 11.29 18.08
N GLU A 77 -12.17 11.84 19.04
CA GLU A 77 -13.65 11.76 19.02
C GLU A 77 -14.29 13.01 18.42
N GLN A 78 -13.58 14.14 18.43
CA GLN A 78 -14.13 15.42 18.00
C GLN A 78 -14.44 15.44 16.49
N ASN A 79 -15.68 15.76 16.15
CA ASN A 79 -16.10 16.07 14.77
C ASN A 79 -15.34 17.31 14.27
N THR A 80 -14.66 17.21 13.12
CA THR A 80 -13.84 18.34 12.62
C THR A 80 -14.69 19.43 11.96
N GLY A 81 -15.99 19.17 11.73
CA GLY A 81 -16.88 20.05 10.98
C GLY A 81 -16.55 20.12 9.48
N ARG A 82 -15.67 19.25 8.98
CA ARG A 82 -15.22 19.20 7.59
C ARG A 82 -16.00 18.17 6.79
N THR A 83 -15.62 18.04 5.51
CA THR A 83 -16.26 17.10 4.58
C THR A 83 -16.13 15.66 5.10
N LYS A 84 -17.29 15.03 5.28
CA LYS A 84 -17.41 13.59 5.48
C LYS A 84 -17.51 12.90 4.12
N TYR A 85 -16.98 11.69 4.05
CA TYR A 85 -17.03 10.86 2.86
C TYR A 85 -18.01 9.72 3.09
N THR A 86 -19.05 9.65 2.27
CA THR A 86 -19.87 8.45 2.16
C THR A 86 -19.10 7.42 1.35
N VAL A 87 -18.75 6.30 1.95
CA VAL A 87 -18.07 5.20 1.28
C VAL A 87 -18.90 3.95 1.28
N THR A 88 -18.69 3.12 0.27
CA THR A 88 -19.17 1.74 0.26
C THR A 88 -17.98 0.81 0.22
N ALA A 89 -17.80 0.01 1.26
CA ALA A 89 -16.74 -0.99 1.36
C ALA A 89 -17.38 -2.33 1.70
N ASN A 90 -17.08 -3.36 0.90
CA ASN A 90 -17.56 -4.73 1.11
C ASN A 90 -19.09 -4.89 1.30
N GLY A 91 -19.88 -3.99 0.69
CA GLY A 91 -21.35 -4.03 0.70
C GLY A 91 -21.99 -3.20 1.82
N GLU A 92 -21.20 -2.58 2.69
CA GLU A 92 -21.68 -1.64 3.70
C GLU A 92 -21.43 -0.20 3.28
N THR A 93 -22.42 0.66 3.47
CA THR A 93 -22.31 2.09 3.23
C THR A 93 -22.32 2.85 4.55
N TYR A 94 -21.33 3.71 4.77
CA TYR A 94 -21.16 4.49 5.99
C TYR A 94 -20.44 5.80 5.71
N GLU A 95 -20.49 6.72 6.67
CA GLU A 95 -19.74 7.97 6.62
C GLU A 95 -18.41 7.84 7.38
N MET A 96 -17.37 8.45 6.83
CA MET A 96 -16.07 8.54 7.46
C MET A 96 -15.46 9.93 7.29
N GLU A 97 -14.60 10.28 8.23
CA GLU A 97 -13.91 11.57 8.27
C GLU A 97 -12.41 11.34 8.22
N ILE A 98 -11.73 12.13 7.37
CA ILE A 98 -10.27 12.04 7.25
C ILE A 98 -9.65 12.68 8.49
N ILE A 99 -8.81 11.92 9.18
CA ILE A 99 -8.09 12.39 10.37
C ILE A 99 -6.66 12.72 10.03
N ALA A 100 -5.98 11.85 9.28
CA ALA A 100 -4.59 12.06 8.90
C ALA A 100 -4.30 11.57 7.49
N TRP A 101 -3.26 12.12 6.87
CA TRP A 101 -2.74 11.65 5.60
C TRP A 101 -1.23 11.85 5.51
N ALA A 102 -0.59 11.02 4.71
CA ALA A 102 0.80 11.13 4.30
C ALA A 102 0.92 10.76 2.83
N ARG A 103 1.90 11.33 2.12
CA ARG A 103 2.14 10.96 0.73
C ARG A 103 2.74 9.56 0.65
N GLY A 104 2.16 8.74 -0.22
CA GLY A 104 2.68 7.44 -0.64
C GLY A 104 3.09 7.57 -2.10
N SER A 105 4.30 8.06 -2.36
CA SER A 105 4.71 8.33 -3.73
C SER A 105 5.23 7.08 -4.43
N PHE A 106 4.81 6.89 -5.68
CA PHE A 106 5.45 5.97 -6.62
C PHE A 106 6.61 6.63 -7.37
N ASN A 107 6.61 7.95 -7.49
CA ASN A 107 7.40 8.70 -8.45
C ASN A 107 7.41 10.21 -8.11
N TYR A 108 8.61 10.75 -7.84
CA TYR A 108 9.02 12.16 -7.95
C TYR A 108 8.79 13.17 -6.81
N ASP A 109 8.01 12.88 -5.78
CA ASP A 109 7.93 13.81 -4.63
C ASP A 109 8.09 13.06 -3.29
N ASN A 110 9.18 13.35 -2.58
CA ASN A 110 9.47 12.82 -1.25
C ASN A 110 8.99 13.75 -0.13
N ARG A 111 8.35 14.87 -0.47
CA ARG A 111 7.78 15.80 0.52
C ARG A 111 6.44 15.27 1.02
N ASN A 112 6.11 15.67 2.24
CA ASN A 112 4.89 15.25 2.95
C ASN A 112 4.85 13.74 3.20
N GLY A 113 6.01 13.10 3.40
CA GLY A 113 6.11 11.69 3.76
C GLY A 113 5.65 11.40 5.20
N GLU A 114 5.66 12.41 6.07
CA GLU A 114 5.12 12.31 7.42
C GLU A 114 3.61 12.47 7.44
N PHE A 115 2.96 11.81 8.39
CA PHE A 115 1.54 12.02 8.63
C PHE A 115 1.27 13.42 9.15
N LYS A 116 0.26 14.05 8.55
CA LYS A 116 -0.32 15.34 8.90
C LYS A 116 -1.81 15.18 9.08
N HIS A 117 -2.47 16.12 9.75
CA HIS A 117 -3.92 16.08 9.86
C HIS A 117 -4.60 16.18 8.48
N GLY A 118 -5.86 15.73 8.40
CA GLY A 118 -6.63 15.62 7.16
C GLY A 118 -6.92 16.92 6.43
N TRP A 119 -7.00 18.06 7.14
CA TRP A 119 -7.45 19.34 6.58
C TRP A 119 -6.53 20.51 6.97
N ASP A 120 -5.71 21.01 6.03
CA ASP A 120 -4.82 22.17 6.18
C ASP A 120 -5.44 23.28 7.07
N GLY A 121 -4.87 23.52 8.27
CA GLY A 121 -5.27 24.58 9.20
C GLY A 121 -6.32 24.23 10.27
N LEU A 122 -6.47 22.96 10.67
CA LEU A 122 -7.35 22.57 11.78
C LEU A 122 -6.54 21.89 12.90
N ASP A 123 -6.27 22.65 13.97
CA ASP A 123 -5.32 22.23 15.00
C ASP A 123 -5.87 21.16 15.96
N SER A 124 -7.19 20.94 15.98
CA SER A 124 -7.79 20.10 17.01
C SER A 124 -7.53 18.59 16.87
N GLN A 125 -7.07 18.15 15.69
CA GLN A 125 -6.66 16.76 15.44
C GLN A 125 -5.17 16.51 15.71
N TRP A 126 -4.37 17.57 15.91
CA TRP A 126 -2.92 17.43 16.09
C TRP A 126 -2.52 16.56 17.28
N PRO A 127 -3.15 16.63 18.46
CA PRO A 127 -2.77 15.77 19.59
C PRO A 127 -2.75 14.29 19.20
N TRP A 128 -3.83 13.83 18.55
CA TRP A 128 -3.90 12.44 18.07
C TRP A 128 -2.90 12.14 16.96
N VAL A 129 -2.71 13.06 16.01
CA VAL A 129 -1.72 12.89 14.92
C VAL A 129 -0.30 12.79 15.49
N LEU A 130 0.05 13.56 16.52
CA LEU A 130 1.38 13.49 17.16
C LEU A 130 1.59 12.14 17.85
N GLU A 131 0.57 11.63 18.53
CA GLU A 131 0.62 10.31 19.17
C GLU A 131 0.76 9.19 18.13
N LEU A 132 -0.04 9.23 17.05
CA LEU A 132 0.11 8.34 15.90
C LEU A 132 1.54 8.35 15.36
N LYS A 133 2.13 9.54 15.17
CA LYS A 133 3.48 9.72 14.65
C LYS A 133 4.53 9.07 15.55
N ALA A 134 4.38 9.17 16.87
CA ALA A 134 5.26 8.52 17.84
C ALA A 134 5.14 6.99 17.74
N ASN A 135 3.92 6.46 17.70
CA ASN A 135 3.65 5.04 17.58
C ASN A 135 4.16 4.44 16.26
N LEU A 136 4.06 5.18 15.15
CA LEU A 136 4.63 4.77 13.85
C LEU A 136 6.15 4.62 13.91
N ILE A 137 6.85 5.55 14.57
CA ILE A 137 8.30 5.47 14.74
C ILE A 137 8.69 4.26 15.60
N GLN A 138 7.87 3.91 16.59
CA GLN A 138 8.11 2.75 17.44
C GLN A 138 7.88 1.42 16.72
N LEU A 139 6.79 1.30 15.94
CA LEU A 139 6.45 0.05 15.24
C LEU A 139 7.27 -0.17 13.97
N GLY A 140 7.54 0.89 13.22
CA GLY A 140 8.20 0.83 11.92
C GLY A 140 9.66 1.29 11.91
N GLY A 141 10.16 1.85 13.02
CA GLY A 141 11.46 2.52 13.07
C GLY A 141 11.44 3.92 12.43
N LYS A 142 12.61 4.55 12.31
CA LYS A 142 12.76 5.92 11.78
C LYS A 142 12.25 6.11 10.35
N SER A 143 12.08 5.03 9.57
CA SER A 143 11.68 5.08 8.16
C SER A 143 10.18 5.27 7.92
N PHE A 144 9.32 5.07 8.92
CA PHE A 144 7.87 5.07 8.71
C PHE A 144 7.21 6.45 8.66
N ASN A 145 7.91 7.49 9.11
CA ASN A 145 7.30 8.80 9.32
C ASN A 145 8.36 9.90 9.31
N THR A 146 8.78 10.31 8.11
CA THR A 146 9.73 11.43 7.96
C THR A 146 9.21 12.48 6.97
N PRO A 147 9.51 13.77 7.16
CA PRO A 147 9.03 14.82 6.26
C PRO A 147 9.50 14.68 4.81
N TYR A 148 10.64 14.02 4.60
CA TYR A 148 11.39 13.97 3.34
C TYR A 148 11.58 12.55 2.79
N GLU A 149 10.93 11.56 3.38
CA GLU A 149 10.91 10.18 2.90
C GLU A 149 9.48 9.67 2.99
N VAL A 150 8.88 9.40 1.83
CA VAL A 150 7.53 8.86 1.72
C VAL A 150 7.55 7.36 2.00
N LEU A 151 6.44 6.84 2.51
CA LEU A 151 6.21 5.41 2.63
C LEU A 151 5.67 4.91 1.27
N PRO A 152 6.47 4.30 0.39
CA PRO A 152 6.07 4.11 -1.00
C PRO A 152 5.13 2.92 -1.15
N PHE A 153 4.07 3.10 -1.93
CA PHE A 153 3.28 1.98 -2.42
C PHE A 153 4.11 1.07 -3.31
N LYS A 154 3.94 -0.23 -3.15
CA LYS A 154 4.60 -1.25 -3.97
C LYS A 154 3.70 -1.71 -5.10
N TYR A 155 2.40 -1.80 -4.90
CA TYR A 155 1.45 -2.24 -5.92
C TYR A 155 0.80 -1.07 -6.64
N ARG A 156 1.18 -0.88 -7.91
CA ARG A 156 0.61 0.15 -8.77
C ARG A 156 -0.68 -0.35 -9.40
N LYS A 157 -1.83 0.10 -8.90
CA LYS A 157 -3.11 -0.12 -9.58
C LYS A 157 -3.17 0.75 -10.85
N THR A 158 -3.31 0.13 -12.02
CA THR A 158 -3.11 0.78 -13.33
C THR A 158 -4.39 1.12 -14.11
N LYS A 159 -5.59 0.85 -13.58
CA LYS A 159 -6.84 1.25 -14.26
C LYS A 159 -7.48 2.50 -13.66
N ASP A 160 -7.47 3.54 -14.48
CA ASP A 160 -8.32 4.72 -14.36
C ASP A 160 -9.76 4.38 -14.82
N PRO A 161 -10.80 4.47 -13.98
CA PRO A 161 -12.19 4.32 -14.42
C PRO A 161 -12.68 5.44 -15.38
N TYR A 162 -11.92 6.53 -15.52
CA TYR A 162 -12.23 7.72 -16.33
C TYR A 162 -11.25 7.96 -17.49
N GLY A 163 -10.15 7.18 -17.61
CA GLY A 163 -9.19 7.21 -18.73
C GLY A 163 -8.38 8.50 -18.94
N ARG A 164 -8.19 9.34 -17.90
CA ARG A 164 -7.58 10.67 -17.98
C ARG A 164 -6.16 10.77 -17.38
N VAL A 165 -5.71 9.84 -16.53
CA VAL A 165 -4.35 9.85 -15.93
C VAL A 165 -3.75 8.45 -15.71
N THR A 166 -2.42 8.38 -15.56
CA THR A 166 -1.65 7.13 -15.37
C THR A 166 -1.46 6.72 -13.90
N GLN A 167 -2.03 7.44 -12.93
CA GLN A 167 -1.82 7.16 -11.50
C GLN A 167 -2.96 7.70 -10.61
N TYR A 168 -3.47 6.84 -9.71
CA TYR A 168 -4.49 7.21 -8.70
C TYR A 168 -3.97 7.07 -7.27
N ALA A 169 -3.26 6.01 -6.91
CA ALA A 169 -2.69 5.92 -5.56
C ALA A 169 -1.58 6.98 -5.36
N ASP A 170 -1.81 7.97 -4.48
CA ASP A 170 -0.85 9.04 -4.12
C ASP A 170 -0.63 9.17 -2.61
N SER A 171 -1.56 8.71 -1.77
CA SER A 171 -1.51 9.02 -0.33
C SER A 171 -2.05 7.91 0.55
N TRP A 172 -1.38 7.68 1.67
CA TRP A 172 -1.94 6.97 2.81
C TRP A 172 -2.92 7.90 3.49
N MET A 173 -4.11 7.39 3.81
CA MET A 173 -5.14 8.13 4.51
C MET A 173 -5.59 7.32 5.71
N ILE A 174 -5.78 8.01 6.83
CA ILE A 174 -6.39 7.45 8.03
C ILE A 174 -7.74 8.12 8.21
N PHE A 175 -8.75 7.28 8.25
CA PHE A 175 -10.14 7.66 8.44
C PHE A 175 -10.63 7.20 9.80
N ARG A 176 -11.59 7.96 10.31
CA ARG A 176 -12.43 7.60 11.44
C ARG A 176 -13.85 7.42 10.94
N ARG A 177 -14.50 6.32 11.32
CA ARG A 177 -15.95 6.18 11.10
C ARG A 177 -16.69 7.24 11.90
N VAL A 178 -17.60 7.94 11.24
CA VAL A 178 -18.44 8.93 11.92
C VAL A 178 -19.47 8.17 12.73
N ALA A 179 -19.63 8.51 14.01
CA ALA A 179 -20.69 7.96 14.83
C ALA A 179 -22.05 8.25 14.18
N ASP A 180 -22.83 7.20 13.93
CA ASP A 180 -24.19 7.34 13.39
C ASP A 180 -25.19 7.16 14.53
N ASP A 181 -25.85 8.25 14.93
CA ASP A 181 -26.93 8.22 15.92
C ASP A 181 -28.04 7.20 15.57
N LYS A 182 -28.14 6.78 14.30
CA LYS A 182 -29.13 5.81 13.79
C LYS A 182 -28.58 4.39 13.59
N ASN A 183 -27.28 4.16 13.55
CA ASN A 183 -26.65 2.84 13.43
C ASN A 183 -25.74 2.56 14.63
N LYS A 184 -26.33 2.00 15.69
CA LYS A 184 -25.63 1.45 16.85
C LYS A 184 -24.89 0.14 16.55
N LYS A 185 -24.14 0.07 15.45
CA LYS A 185 -23.08 -0.93 15.34
C LYS A 185 -21.92 -0.35 16.15
N GLY A 186 -21.35 -1.09 17.09
CA GLY A 186 -20.31 -0.63 18.02
C GLY A 186 -18.96 -0.28 17.36
N ASP A 187 -18.97 0.19 16.12
CA ASP A 187 -17.84 0.59 15.30
C ASP A 187 -17.75 2.12 15.19
N ASP A 188 -18.49 2.85 16.03
CA ASP A 188 -18.39 4.30 16.15
C ASP A 188 -16.93 4.67 16.41
N TYR A 189 -16.42 5.62 15.63
CA TYR A 189 -15.02 6.05 15.69
C TYR A 189 -14.00 4.94 15.42
N ALA A 190 -14.37 3.85 14.73
CA ALA A 190 -13.39 2.88 14.27
C ALA A 190 -12.40 3.51 13.27
N VAL A 191 -11.12 3.16 13.40
CA VAL A 191 -10.08 3.61 12.49
C VAL A 191 -10.04 2.75 11.22
N GLU A 192 -9.75 3.38 10.09
CA GLU A 192 -9.53 2.67 8.82
C GLU A 192 -8.34 3.25 8.07
N VAL A 193 -7.56 2.39 7.42
CA VAL A 193 -6.43 2.81 6.58
C VAL A 193 -6.80 2.62 5.12
N TRP A 194 -6.70 3.72 4.38
CA TRP A 194 -7.11 3.83 2.99
C TRP A 194 -5.98 4.29 2.11
N ILE A 195 -6.05 3.90 0.85
CA ILE A 195 -5.32 4.56 -0.22
C ILE A 195 -6.18 5.67 -0.78
N GLY A 196 -5.55 6.83 -0.98
CA GLY A 196 -6.14 8.02 -1.53
C GLY A 196 -5.47 8.53 -2.79
N TYR A 197 -6.12 9.51 -3.42
CA TYR A 197 -5.68 10.16 -4.63
C TYR A 197 -5.98 11.67 -4.61
N LYS A 198 -5.15 12.46 -5.29
CA LYS A 198 -5.45 13.88 -5.57
C LYS A 198 -6.07 13.99 -6.97
N ARG A 199 -7.15 14.76 -7.12
CA ARG A 199 -7.73 15.02 -8.45
C ARG A 199 -6.87 16.02 -9.19
N ASN A 200 -6.60 15.82 -10.46
CA ASN A 200 -5.99 16.87 -11.27
C ASN A 200 -6.95 18.04 -11.44
N THR A 201 -6.43 19.23 -11.19
CA THR A 201 -7.02 20.51 -11.57
C THR A 201 -6.62 20.86 -13.00
N ALA A 202 -7.34 21.78 -13.65
CA ALA A 202 -7.09 22.17 -15.04
C ALA A 202 -5.68 22.77 -15.27
N ASP A 203 -5.02 23.21 -14.21
CA ASP A 203 -3.65 23.75 -14.18
C ASP A 203 -2.57 22.67 -13.93
N GLY A 204 -2.95 21.40 -13.75
CA GLY A 204 -2.02 20.29 -13.58
C GLY A 204 -1.40 20.13 -12.18
N TYR A 205 -1.76 20.98 -11.21
CA TYR A 205 -1.15 20.96 -9.87
C TYR A 205 -1.87 20.08 -8.83
N GLY A 206 -3.01 19.50 -9.19
CA GLY A 206 -3.77 18.63 -8.29
C GLY A 206 -4.56 19.42 -7.23
N THR A 207 -5.68 18.87 -6.76
CA THR A 207 -6.46 19.47 -5.67
C THR A 207 -5.69 19.43 -4.36
N ASN A 208 -5.89 20.43 -3.49
CA ASN A 208 -5.32 20.43 -2.14
C ASN A 208 -5.89 19.29 -1.26
N THR A 209 -7.05 18.75 -1.63
CA THR A 209 -7.70 17.66 -0.91
C THR A 209 -7.35 16.30 -1.51
N VAL A 210 -6.98 15.35 -0.65
CA VAL A 210 -6.85 13.93 -0.97
C VAL A 210 -8.22 13.26 -0.80
N LEU A 211 -8.60 12.43 -1.77
CA LEU A 211 -9.87 11.71 -1.77
C LEU A 211 -9.65 10.20 -1.57
N PRO A 212 -10.57 9.50 -0.90
CA PRO A 212 -10.45 8.06 -0.69
C PRO A 212 -10.60 7.28 -2.00
N PHE A 213 -9.77 6.25 -2.20
CA PHE A 213 -9.82 5.35 -3.35
C PHE A 213 -10.28 3.93 -2.97
N TYR A 214 -9.54 3.25 -2.10
CA TYR A 214 -9.90 1.91 -1.58
C TYR A 214 -9.32 1.67 -0.18
N ARG A 215 -10.00 0.85 0.61
CA ARG A 215 -9.57 0.45 1.96
C ARG A 215 -8.54 -0.67 1.89
N LEU A 216 -7.51 -0.59 2.73
CA LEU A 216 -6.55 -1.69 2.93
C LEU A 216 -6.78 -2.40 4.27
N TYR A 217 -7.15 -1.67 5.32
CA TYR A 217 -7.30 -2.18 6.69
C TYR A 217 -8.49 -1.50 7.41
N PRO A 218 -9.25 -2.16 8.30
CA PRO A 218 -9.07 -3.50 8.91
C PRO A 218 -9.18 -4.68 7.95
N ASP A 219 -9.99 -4.52 6.91
CA ASP A 219 -10.15 -5.52 5.87
C ASP A 219 -10.04 -4.87 4.49
N THR A 220 -9.32 -5.54 3.61
CA THR A 220 -9.02 -5.01 2.29
C THR A 220 -10.26 -5.02 1.40
N ASP A 221 -10.54 -3.89 0.75
CA ASP A 221 -11.67 -3.76 -0.17
C ASP A 221 -11.46 -4.62 -1.42
N LYS A 222 -12.52 -5.27 -1.93
CA LYS A 222 -12.48 -6.05 -3.18
C LYS A 222 -11.87 -5.27 -4.35
N ARG A 223 -12.12 -3.95 -4.42
CA ARG A 223 -11.53 -3.05 -5.43
C ARG A 223 -10.00 -3.12 -5.45
N PHE A 224 -9.32 -3.49 -4.37
CA PHE A 224 -7.86 -3.64 -4.37
C PHE A 224 -7.37 -4.86 -5.16
N TYR A 225 -8.19 -5.91 -5.22
CA TYR A 225 -7.86 -7.14 -5.95
C TYR A 225 -8.28 -7.08 -7.41
N ASP A 226 -9.29 -6.28 -7.73
CA ASP A 226 -9.82 -6.11 -9.09
C ASP A 226 -8.85 -5.29 -9.96
N ASP A 227 -8.23 -5.95 -10.95
CA ASP A 227 -7.43 -5.36 -12.03
C ASP A 227 -8.25 -5.17 -13.32
#